data_AF-A0A3D0W4V1-F1
#
_entry.id   AF-A0A3D0W4V1-F1
#
_cell.length_a   1.000
_cell.length_b   1.000
_cell.length_c   1.000
_cell.angle_alpha   90.00
_cell.angle_beta   90.00
_cell.angle_gamma   90.00
#
_symmetry.space_group_name_H-M   'P 1'
#
loop_
_entity.id
_entity.type
_entity.pdbx_description
1 polymer ?
#
loop_
_entity_poly.entity_id
_entity_poly.type
_entity_poly.pdbx_seq_one_letter_code
_entity_poly.pdbx_strand_id
1 'polypeptide(L)'
;VLSFLIANELYKRFPRIDEGDLSRLRAQLVKESSLSHIALSIGLGDFIRLGEGELKSAGWRRPSILADTFESIIGAIYLDGGIESAQQFVLRFFDMQLNEIDPKL
;
A
#
# COMPACT_ATOMS: atom_id res chain seq x y z
N VAL A 1 -10.11 0.67 -0.70
CA VAL A 1 -9.68 1.03 -2.08
C VAL A 1 -8.40 0.30 -2.48
N LEU A 2 -7.29 0.42 -1.71
CA LEU A 2 -6.02 -0.25 -2.01
C LEU A 2 -6.15 -1.76 -2.31
N SER A 3 -6.78 -2.53 -1.41
CA SER A 3 -6.96 -3.98 -1.59
C SER A 3 -7.62 -4.35 -2.91
N PHE A 4 -8.63 -3.58 -3.35
CA PHE A 4 -9.30 -3.79 -4.62
C PHE A 4 -8.37 -3.49 -5.80
N LEU A 5 -7.66 -2.37 -5.76
CA LEU A 5 -6.73 -1.97 -6.83
C LEU A 5 -5.62 -3.00 -7.03
N ILE A 6 -5.03 -3.49 -5.95
CA ILE A 6 -3.99 -4.54 -6.02
C ILE A 6 -4.57 -5.86 -6.51
N ALA A 7 -5.75 -6.27 -6.04
CA ALA A 7 -6.41 -7.49 -6.54
C ALA A 7 -6.68 -7.42 -8.04
N ASN A 8 -7.22 -6.29 -8.50
CA ASN A 8 -7.51 -6.04 -9.92
C ASN A 8 -6.24 -6.08 -10.77
N GLU A 9 -5.14 -5.51 -10.28
CA GLU A 9 -3.85 -5.55 -10.98
C GLU A 9 -3.27 -6.96 -11.05
N LEU A 10 -3.29 -7.70 -9.94
CA LEU A 10 -2.84 -9.10 -9.91
C LEU A 10 -3.66 -9.99 -10.86
N TYR A 11 -4.98 -9.81 -10.88
CA TYR A 11 -5.86 -10.55 -11.78
C TYR A 11 -5.52 -10.30 -13.26
N LYS A 12 -5.22 -9.05 -13.62
CA LYS A 12 -4.80 -8.68 -14.98
C LYS A 12 -3.43 -9.25 -15.35
N ARG A 13 -2.47 -9.22 -14.42
CA ARG A 13 -1.11 -9.73 -14.64
C ARG A 13 -1.05 -11.26 -14.70
N PHE A 14 -1.88 -11.92 -13.90
CA PHE A 14 -1.83 -13.38 -13.70
C PHE A 14 -3.21 -14.03 -13.95
N PRO A 15 -3.75 -13.97 -15.18
CA PRO A 15 -5.14 -14.40 -15.46
C PRO A 15 -5.38 -15.91 -15.36
N ARG A 16 -4.34 -16.72 -15.18
CA ARG A 16 -4.41 -18.19 -15.15
C ARG A 16 -4.08 -18.78 -13.78
N ILE A 17 -3.99 -17.94 -12.76
CA ILE A 17 -3.63 -18.34 -11.41
C ILE A 17 -4.90 -18.50 -10.58
N ASP A 18 -4.91 -19.49 -9.71
CA ASP A 18 -6.05 -19.78 -8.86
C ASP A 18 -6.26 -18.66 -7.83
N GLU A 19 -7.50 -18.51 -7.39
CA GLU A 19 -7.90 -17.44 -6.46
C GLU A 19 -7.08 -17.46 -5.16
N GLY A 20 -6.77 -18.65 -4.62
CA GLY A 20 -6.01 -18.78 -3.38
C GLY A 20 -4.62 -18.16 -3.48
N ASP A 21 -3.93 -18.36 -4.61
CA ASP A 21 -2.63 -17.75 -4.86
C ASP A 21 -2.77 -16.24 -5.08
N LEU A 22 -3.75 -15.77 -5.87
CA LEU A 22 -4.00 -14.34 -6.03
C LEU A 22 -4.29 -13.64 -4.69
N SER A 23 -5.08 -14.28 -3.82
CA SER A 23 -5.38 -13.80 -2.48
C SER A 23 -4.14 -13.76 -1.58
N ARG A 24 -3.26 -14.76 -1.67
CA ARG A 24 -1.97 -14.80 -0.96
C ARG A 24 -1.05 -13.68 -1.42
N LEU A 25 -0.86 -13.49 -2.73
CA LEU A 25 -0.06 -12.41 -3.31
C LEU A 25 -0.59 -11.04 -2.90
N ARG A 26 -1.91 -10.84 -2.99
CA ARG A 26 -2.55 -9.59 -2.54
C ARG A 26 -2.24 -9.32 -1.07
N ALA A 27 -2.47 -10.29 -0.19
CA ALA A 27 -2.20 -10.14 1.23
C ALA A 27 -0.73 -9.82 1.52
N GLN A 28 0.20 -10.42 0.79
CA GLN A 28 1.62 -10.11 0.89
C GLN A 28 1.94 -8.66 0.48
N LEU A 29 1.27 -8.13 -0.54
CA LEU A 29 1.49 -6.77 -1.01
C LEU A 29 0.86 -5.71 -0.10
N VAL A 30 -0.34 -5.97 0.45
CA VAL A 30 -1.09 -4.98 1.24
C VAL A 30 -0.92 -5.11 2.75
N LYS A 31 0.00 -5.95 3.23
CA LYS A 31 0.30 -6.08 4.66
C LYS A 31 1.03 -4.85 5.21
N GLU A 32 0.89 -4.60 6.52
CA GLU A 32 1.50 -3.47 7.23
C GLU A 32 2.99 -3.28 6.93
N SER A 33 3.78 -4.35 6.92
CA SER A 33 5.22 -4.26 6.66
C SER A 33 5.54 -3.79 5.23
N SER A 34 4.70 -4.10 4.25
CA SER A 34 4.86 -3.62 2.88
C SER A 34 4.51 -2.13 2.80
N LEU A 35 3.37 -1.73 3.36
CA LEU A 35 2.89 -0.35 3.31
C LEU A 35 3.78 0.60 4.10
N SER A 36 4.20 0.20 5.30
CA SER A 36 5.14 0.98 6.11
C SER A 36 6.50 1.14 5.44
N HIS A 37 6.98 0.14 4.70
CA HIS A 37 8.22 0.25 3.93
C HIS A 37 8.09 1.31 2.82
N ILE A 38 6.98 1.29 2.06
CA ILE A 38 6.71 2.30 1.03
C ILE A 38 6.61 3.70 1.66
N ALA A 39 5.89 3.82 2.77
CA ALA A 39 5.75 5.07 3.50
C ALA A 39 7.11 5.61 3.99
N LEU A 40 8.01 4.75 4.47
CA LEU A 40 9.36 5.13 4.86
C LEU A 40 10.21 5.57 3.67
N SER A 41 10.14 4.88 2.53
CA SER A 41 10.96 5.19 1.36
C SER A 41 10.67 6.56 0.76
N ILE A 42 9.45 7.07 0.96
CA ILE A 42 9.04 8.42 0.52
C ILE A 42 9.14 9.48 1.63
N GLY A 43 9.65 9.13 2.81
CA GLY A 43 9.75 10.06 3.94
C GLY A 43 8.40 10.49 4.52
N LEU A 44 7.35 9.65 4.41
CA LEU A 44 5.99 10.03 4.81
C LEU A 44 5.89 10.47 6.27
N GLY A 45 6.68 9.85 7.15
CA GLY A 45 6.71 10.13 8.58
C GLY A 45 6.93 11.61 8.93
N ASP A 46 7.71 12.32 8.12
CA ASP A 46 8.05 13.73 8.35
C ASP A 46 6.86 14.68 8.14
N PHE A 47 5.81 14.20 7.46
CA PHE A 47 4.59 14.96 7.16
C PHE A 47 3.43 14.62 8.08
N ILE A 48 3.56 13.59 8.94
CA ILE A 48 2.47 13.14 9.81
C ILE A 48 2.35 14.07 11.00
N ARG A 49 1.15 14.64 11.18
CA ARG A 49 0.81 15.44 12.37
C ARG A 49 0.50 14.50 13.53
N LEU A 50 1.39 14.46 14.51
CA LEU A 50 1.27 13.61 15.69
C LEU A 50 1.06 14.43 16.95
N GLY A 51 0.29 13.85 17.89
CA GLY A 51 0.18 14.39 19.24
C GLY A 51 1.50 14.25 20.01
N GLU A 52 1.67 15.03 21.07
CA GLU A 52 2.92 15.07 21.84
C GLU A 52 3.37 13.71 22.39
N GLY A 53 2.41 12.87 22.83
CA GLY A 53 2.71 11.51 23.30
C GLY A 53 3.24 10.57 22.21
N GLU A 54 2.71 10.69 20.98
CA GLU A 54 3.20 9.93 19.83
C GLU A 54 4.58 10.44 19.39
N LEU A 55 4.81 11.75 19.42
CA LEU A 55 6.14 12.30 19.15
C LEU A 55 7.19 11.78 20.16
N LYS A 56 6.87 11.78 21.45
CA LYS A 56 7.79 11.26 22.49
C LYS A 56 8.14 9.78 22.31
N SER A 57 7.24 9.00 21.70
CA SER A 57 7.43 7.57 21.42
C SER A 57 7.87 7.29 19.97
N ALA A 58 8.34 8.31 19.24
CA ALA A 58 8.78 8.22 17.86
C ALA A 58 7.72 7.63 16.89
N GLY A 59 6.46 8.00 17.10
CA GLY A 59 5.31 7.52 16.30
C GLY A 59 5.45 7.77 14.80
N TRP A 60 6.23 8.76 14.36
CA TRP A 60 6.51 9.04 12.95
C TRP A 60 7.28 7.92 12.24
N ARG A 61 7.87 6.98 12.99
CA ARG A 61 8.52 5.76 12.47
C ARG A 61 7.75 4.48 12.79
N ARG A 62 6.59 4.56 13.44
CA ARG A 62 5.82 3.38 13.83
C ARG A 62 5.21 2.74 12.57
N PRO A 63 5.44 1.44 12.32
CA PRO A 63 4.94 0.77 11.11
C PRO A 63 3.43 0.90 10.93
N SER A 64 2.64 0.70 11.98
CA SER A 64 1.18 0.85 11.91
C SER A 64 0.74 2.25 11.51
N ILE A 65 1.28 3.31 12.15
CA ILE A 65 0.96 4.70 11.81
C ILE A 65 1.30 5.01 10.36
N LEU A 66 2.47 4.55 9.89
CA LEU A 66 2.93 4.76 8.53
C LEU A 66 2.04 4.04 7.50
N ALA A 67 1.70 2.78 7.77
CA ALA A 67 0.82 1.98 6.92
C ALA A 67 -0.59 2.59 6.85
N ASP A 68 -1.18 2.91 8.01
CA ASP A 68 -2.51 3.52 8.12
C ASP A 68 -2.57 4.87 7.41
N THR A 69 -1.52 5.68 7.55
CA THR A 69 -1.44 7.00 6.89
C THR A 69 -1.33 6.84 5.37
N PHE A 70 -0.52 5.88 4.89
CA PHE A 70 -0.41 5.61 3.47
C PHE A 70 -1.74 5.14 2.86
N GLU A 71 -2.48 4.24 3.53
CA GLU A 71 -3.84 3.86 3.09
C GLU A 71 -4.81 5.04 3.14
N SER A 72 -4.70 5.91 4.15
CA SER A 72 -5.52 7.12 4.27
C SER A 72 -5.31 8.08 3.11
N ILE A 73 -4.06 8.24 2.64
CA ILE A 73 -3.75 9.04 1.44
C ILE A 73 -4.41 8.46 0.20
N ILE A 74 -4.35 7.13 0.02
CA ILE A 74 -5.03 6.46 -1.11
C ILE A 74 -6.54 6.68 -1.03
N GLY A 75 -7.12 6.61 0.17
CA GLY A 75 -8.53 6.94 0.41
C GLY A 75 -8.86 8.38 0.03
N ALA A 76 -8.02 9.35 0.43
CA ALA A 76 -8.21 10.75 0.09
C ALA A 76 -8.13 11.01 -1.42
N ILE A 77 -7.14 10.42 -2.11
CA ILE A 77 -7.01 10.51 -3.57
C ILE A 77 -8.24 9.92 -4.28
N TYR A 78 -8.76 8.80 -3.78
CA TYR A 78 -9.98 8.21 -4.31
C TYR A 78 -11.20 9.13 -4.13
N LEU A 79 -11.35 9.74 -2.95
CA LEU A 79 -12.48 10.63 -2.66
C LEU A 79 -12.43 11.92 -3.50
N ASP A 80 -11.24 12.46 -3.76
CA ASP A 80 -11.05 13.71 -4.50
C ASP A 80 -10.98 13.51 -6.02
N GLY A 81 -10.22 12.50 -6.47
CA GLY A 81 -9.87 12.29 -7.88
C GLY A 81 -10.43 11.00 -8.51
N GLY A 82 -11.25 10.23 -7.79
CA GLY A 82 -11.85 8.99 -8.28
C GLY A 82 -10.90 7.80 -8.35
N ILE A 83 -11.41 6.69 -8.91
CA ILE A 83 -10.70 5.40 -8.89
C ILE A 83 -9.47 5.39 -9.80
N GLU A 84 -9.50 6.08 -10.95
CA GLU A 84 -8.39 6.15 -11.89
C GLU A 84 -7.17 6.86 -11.25
N SER A 85 -7.41 7.98 -10.57
CA SER A 85 -6.35 8.73 -9.87
C SER A 85 -5.71 7.90 -8.76
N ALA A 86 -6.54 7.20 -7.97
CA ALA A 86 -6.05 6.29 -6.93
C ALA A 86 -5.27 5.12 -7.52
N GLN A 87 -5.71 4.56 -8.66
CA GLN A 87 -5.00 3.49 -9.36
C GLN A 87 -3.62 3.94 -9.84
N GLN A 88 -3.52 5.10 -10.48
CA GLN A 88 -2.24 5.64 -10.95
C GLN A 88 -1.25 5.87 -9.80
N PHE A 89 -1.74 6.38 -8.67
CA PHE A 89 -0.93 6.55 -7.47
C PHE A 89 -0.43 5.20 -6.94
N VAL A 90 -1.33 4.23 -6.74
CA VAL A 90 -0.98 2.90 -6.22
C VAL A 90 0.02 2.19 -7.14
N LEU A 91 -0.23 2.14 -8.45
CA LEU A 91 0.67 1.43 -9.37
C LEU A 91 2.08 2.04 -9.38
N ARG A 92 2.22 3.35 -9.22
CA ARG A 92 3.53 4.01 -9.13
C ARG A 92 4.37 3.51 -7.96
N PHE A 93 3.76 3.31 -6.80
CA PHE A 93 4.48 2.90 -5.57
C PHE A 93 4.63 1.39 -5.41
N PHE A 94 3.84 0.61 -6.13
CA PHE A 94 3.89 -0.85 -6.11
C PHE A 94 4.60 -1.45 -7.31
N ASP A 95 5.08 -0.65 -8.27
CA ASP A 95 5.66 -1.15 -9.53
C ASP A 95 6.80 -2.14 -9.28
N MET A 96 7.75 -1.81 -8.40
CA MET A 96 8.85 -2.69 -8.03
C MET A 96 8.34 -4.04 -7.48
N GLN A 97 7.48 -4.00 -6.46
CA GLN A 97 6.94 -5.22 -5.83
C GLN A 97 6.11 -6.05 -6.82
N LEU A 98 5.32 -5.40 -7.69
CA LEU A 98 4.50 -6.08 -8.69
C LEU A 98 5.33 -6.69 -9.83
N ASN A 99 6.54 -6.20 -10.08
CA ASN A 99 7.44 -6.74 -11.10
C ASN A 99 8.32 -7.87 -10.54
N GLU A 100 8.58 -7.88 -9.23
CA GLU A 100 9.40 -8.89 -8.55
C GLU A 100 8.58 -10.04 -7.93
N ILE A 101 7.26 -9.89 -7.81
CA ILE A 101 6.41 -10.91 -7.18
C ILE A 101 6.32 -12.17 -8.04
N ASP A 102 6.78 -13.30 -7.49
CA ASP A 102 6.63 -14.61 -8.13
C ASP A 102 5.34 -15.27 -7.64
N PRO A 103 4.39 -15.59 -8.54
CA PRO A 103 3.18 -16.29 -8.17
C PRO A 103 3.35 -17.72 -7.63
N LYS A 104 4.49 -18.37 -7.89
CA LYS A 104 4.72 -19.79 -7.58
C LYS A 104 5.60 -20.02 -6.36
N LEU A 105 6.12 -18.96 -5.76
CA LEU A 105 6.90 -18.96 -4.50
C LEU A 105 6.00 -18.60 -3.32
#